data_AF-A0A848Y2W1-F1
#
_entry.id   AF-A0A848Y2W1-F1
#
_cell.length_a   1.000
_cell.length_b   1.000
_cell.length_c   1.000
_cell.angle_alpha   90.00
_cell.angle_beta   90.00
_cell.angle_gamma   90.00
#
_symmetry.space_group_name_H-M   'P 1'
#
loop_
_entity.id
_entity.type
_entity.pdbx_description
1 polymer ?
#
loop_
_entity_poly.entity_id
_entity_poly.type
_entity_poly.pdbx_seq_one_letter_code
_entity_poly.pdbx_strand_id
1 'polypeptide(L)' 'MKAFVTGGTGFVGSHLVEALLAKGYEVHALVRNDPKWLSGLNVAFFHGDLFEERALREAMDGVDVAYHVAGLT' A
#
# COMPACT_ATOMS: atom_id res chain seq x y z
N MET A 1 14.33 2.70 -2.68
CA MET A 1 13.61 1.45 -3.01
C MET A 1 12.14 1.73 -2.85
N LYS A 2 11.32 1.26 -3.78
CA LYS A 2 9.89 1.52 -3.83
C LYS A 2 9.12 0.23 -3.57
N ALA A 3 8.21 0.26 -2.61
CA ALA A 3 7.39 -0.87 -2.21
C ALA A 3 5.91 -0.62 -2.51
N PHE A 4 5.24 -1.62 -3.05
CA PHE A 4 3.80 -1.68 -3.16
C PHE A 4 3.22 -2.55 -2.04
N VAL A 5 2.19 -2.06 -1.34
CA VAL A 5 1.52 -2.79 -0.26
C VAL A 5 0.02 -2.91 -0.56
N THR A 6 -0.48 -4.13 -0.66
CA THR A 6 -1.93 -4.38 -0.63
C THR A 6 -2.39 -4.56 0.80
N GLY A 7 -3.60 -4.10 1.12
CA GLY A 7 -4.11 -4.22 2.50
C GLY A 7 -3.41 -3.29 3.48
N GLY A 8 -2.75 -2.23 2.98
CA GLY A 8 -2.04 -1.24 3.80
C GLY A 8 -2.91 -0.52 4.83
N THR A 9 -4.24 -0.51 4.64
CA THR A 9 -5.20 0.08 5.59
C THR A 9 -5.63 -0.88 6.71
N GLY A 10 -5.23 -2.15 6.65
CA GLY A 10 -5.51 -3.15 7.68
C GLY A 10 -4.44 -3.16 8.78
N PHE A 11 -4.72 -3.86 9.89
CA PHE A 11 -3.84 -3.86 11.07
C PHE A 11 -2.38 -4.23 10.75
N VAL A 12 -2.13 -5.34 10.06
CA VAL A 12 -0.76 -5.75 9.72
C VAL A 12 -0.16 -4.83 8.65
N GLY A 13 -0.95 -4.48 7.64
CA GLY A 13 -0.50 -3.64 6.53
C GLY A 13 -0.07 -2.25 6.98
N SER A 14 -0.77 -1.63 7.94
CA SER A 14 -0.44 -0.29 8.40
C SER A 14 0.90 -0.23 9.11
N HIS A 15 1.17 -1.19 10.01
CA HIS A 15 2.45 -1.29 10.71
C HIS A 15 3.59 -1.66 9.74
N LEU A 16 3.31 -2.45 8.70
CA LEU A 16 4.29 -2.71 7.65
C LEU A 16 4.65 -1.42 6.91
N VAL A 17 3.66 -0.61 6.53
CA VAL A 17 3.87 0.67 5.85
C VAL A 17 4.74 1.61 6.71
N GLU A 18 4.42 1.75 8.00
CA GLU A 18 5.24 2.54 8.94
C GLU A 18 6.69 2.03 8.99
N ALA A 19 6.90 0.72 9.09
CA ALA A 19 8.23 0.12 9.14
C ALA A 19 9.01 0.30 7.83
N LEU A 20 8.35 0.29 6.67
CA LEU A 20 8.98 0.55 5.37
C LEU A 20 9.38 2.02 5.23
N LEU A 21 8.51 2.95 5.62
CA LEU A 21 8.80 4.38 5.63
C LEU A 21 9.98 4.69 6.56
N ALA A 22 10.03 4.10 7.75
CA ALA A 22 11.14 4.24 8.69
C ALA A 22 12.48 3.73 8.13
N LYS A 23 12.45 2.81 7.16
CA LYS A 23 13.63 2.31 6.43
C LYS A 23 13.99 3.16 5.20
N GLY A 24 13.27 4.25 4.94
CA GLY A 24 13.51 5.15 3.81
C GLY A 24 12.94 4.65 2.48
N TYR A 25 11.91 3.79 2.51
CA TYR A 25 11.25 3.31 1.30
C TYR A 25 10.22 4.34 0.84
N GLU A 26 10.05 4.47 -0.48
CA GLU A 26 8.84 5.06 -1.05
C GLU A 26 7.74 3.99 -1.02
N VAL A 27 6.56 4.33 -0.51
CA VAL A 27 5.47 3.36 -0.35
C VAL A 27 4.26 3.74 -1.19
N HIS A 28 3.87 2.82 -2.05
CA HIS A 28 2.59 2.81 -2.75
C HIS A 28 1.63 1.89 -1.99
N ALA A 29 0.43 2.36 -1.67
CA ALA A 29 -0.59 1.56 -0.99
C ALA A 29 -1.88 1.49 -1.81
N LEU A 30 -2.35 0.27 -2.08
CA LEU A 30 -3.69 0.06 -2.64
C LEU A 30 -4.73 0.22 -1.53
N VAL A 31 -5.68 1.13 -1.72
CA VAL A 31 -6.69 1.48 -0.72
C VAL A 31 -8.10 1.38 -1.31
N ARG A 32 -8.99 0.68 -0.62
CA ARG A 32 -10.42 0.59 -1.01
C ARG A 32 -11.28 1.62 -0.29
N ASN A 33 -10.93 1.88 0.96
CA ASN A 33 -11.64 2.79 1.86
C ASN A 33 -10.66 3.80 2.46
N ASP A 34 -11.20 4.77 3.19
CA ASP A 34 -10.46 5.82 3.90
C ASP A 34 -9.28 5.24 4.73
N PRO A 35 -8.02 5.62 4.44
CA PRO A 35 -6.84 5.01 5.04
C PRO A 35 -6.51 5.64 6.40
N LYS A 36 -7.43 5.53 7.37
CA LYS A 36 -7.30 6.18 8.69
C LYS A 36 -5.96 5.92 9.39
N TRP A 37 -5.48 4.68 9.35
CA TRP A 37 -4.20 4.27 9.95
C TRP A 37 -2.96 4.84 9.25
N LEU A 38 -3.10 5.28 8.00
CA LEU A 38 -2.01 5.84 7.20
C LEU A 38 -2.11 7.37 7.08
N SER A 39 -3.09 7.99 7.74
CA SER A 39 -3.29 9.43 7.68
C SER A 39 -2.08 10.18 8.22
N GLY A 40 -1.59 11.17 7.46
CA GLY A 40 -0.40 11.95 7.80
C GLY A 40 0.94 11.28 7.49
N LEU A 41 0.95 10.04 6.98
CA LEU A 41 2.16 9.39 6.50
C LEU A 41 2.44 9.77 5.04
N ASN A 42 3.73 9.79 4.65
CA ASN A 42 4.15 10.04 3.28
C ASN A 42 3.98 8.78 2.41
N VAL A 43 2.73 8.47 2.05
CA VAL A 43 2.34 7.30 1.27
C VAL A 43 1.65 7.76 -0.01
N ALA A 44 1.99 7.14 -1.15
CA ALA A 44 1.22 7.30 -2.38
C ALA A 44 0.00 6.37 -2.35
N PHE A 45 -1.19 6.96 -2.28
CA PHE A 45 -2.44 6.20 -2.23
C PHE A 45 -2.98 5.93 -3.64
N PHE A 46 -3.27 4.67 -3.92
CA PHE A 46 -3.90 4.22 -5.14
C PHE A 46 -5.27 3.64 -4.80
N HIS A 47 -6.34 4.30 -5.23
CA HIS A 47 -7.70 3.87 -4.96
C HIS A 47 -8.12 2.77 -5.94
N GLY A 48 -8.53 1.62 -5.40
CA GLY A 48 -9.04 0.50 -6.19
C GLY A 48 -9.05 -0.82 -5.42
N ASP A 49 -9.67 -1.83 -6.02
CA ASP A 49 -9.69 -3.21 -5.52
C ASP A 49 -8.57 -4.06 -6.13
N LEU A 50 -8.24 -5.18 -5.47
CA LEU A 50 -7.28 -6.18 -5.95
C LEU A 50 -7.70 -6.82 -7.28
N PHE A 51 -8.99 -6.82 -7.60
CA PHE A 51 -9.48 -7.36 -8.86
C PHE A 51 -9.48 -6.31 -10.00
N GLU A 52 -9.09 -5.07 -9.71
CA GLU A 52 -9.03 -3.99 -10.70
C GLU A 52 -7.63 -3.89 -11.32
N GLU A 53 -7.46 -4.52 -12.49
CA GLU A 53 -6.16 -4.58 -13.19
C GLU A 53 -5.54 -3.19 -13.39
N ARG A 54 -6.35 -2.19 -13.76
CA ARG A 54 -5.88 -0.82 -13.97
C ARG A 54 -5.27 -0.23 -12.70
N ALA A 55 -5.96 -0.35 -11.55
CA ALA A 55 -5.48 0.19 -10.29
C ALA A 55 -4.18 -0.50 -9.86
N LEU A 56 -4.07 -1.81 -10.04
CA LEU A 56 -2.84 -2.55 -9.78
C LEU A 56 -1.68 -2.10 -10.68
N ARG A 57 -1.93 -1.92 -11.99
CA ARG A 57 -0.89 -1.45 -12.92
C ARG A 57 -0.36 -0.08 -12.54
N GLU A 58 -1.26 0.85 -12.25
CA GLU A 58 -0.88 2.21 -11.83
C GLU A 58 -0.12 2.17 -10.48
N ALA A 59 -0.58 1.38 -9.52
CA ALA A 59 0.06 1.27 -8.20
C ALA A 59 1.41 0.55 -8.21
N MET A 60 1.64 -0.36 -9.16
CA MET A 60 2.88 -1.13 -9.27
C MET A 60 3.92 -0.46 -10.19
N ASP A 61 3.63 0.69 -10.78
CA ASP A 61 4.56 1.37 -11.69
C ASP A 61 5.86 1.78 -10.99
N GLY A 62 6.98 1.31 -11.54
CA GLY A 62 8.33 1.55 -11.02
C GLY A 62 8.60 1.00 -9.61
N VAL A 63 7.78 0.07 -9.11
CA VAL A 63 7.94 -0.58 -7.80
C VAL A 63 9.00 -1.68 -7.87
N ASP A 64 9.86 -1.76 -6.86
CA ASP A 64 10.91 -2.79 -6.75
C ASP A 64 10.40 -4.08 -6.08
N VAL A 65 9.44 -3.96 -5.14
CA VAL A 65 8.92 -5.07 -4.34
C VAL A 65 7.44 -4.91 -4.03
N ALA A 66 6.69 -6.02 -4.06
CA ALA A 66 5.29 -6.06 -3.65
C ALA A 66 5.11 -6.88 -2.36
N TYR A 67 4.40 -6.31 -1.40
CA TYR A 67 3.94 -6.98 -0.18
C TYR A 67 2.43 -7.20 -0.27
N HIS A 68 2.03 -8.45 -0.43
CA HIS A 68 0.61 -8.81 -0.43
C HIS A 68 0.15 -9.16 0.99
N VAL A 69 -0.49 -8.21 1.66
CA VAL A 69 -1.01 -8.36 3.03
C VAL A 69 -2.53 -8.14 3.09
N ALA A 70 -3.18 -8.15 1.93
CA ALA A 70 -4.63 -8.13 1.89
C ALA A 70 -5.17 -9.53 2.18
N GLY A 71 -6.18 -9.60 3.03
CA GLY A 71 -6.87 -10.85 3.37
C GLY A 71 -8.37 -10.69 3.20
N LEU A 72 -9.06 -11.82 3.01
CA LEU A 72 -10.50 -11.88 3.11
C LEU A 72 -10.86 -12.07 4.59
N THR A 73 -11.68 -11.18 5.14
CA THR A 73 -12.23 -11.25 6.49
C THR A 73 -13.74 -11.27 6.43
#